data_AF-A0A069NPT1-F1
#
_entry.id   AF-A0A069NPT1-F1
#
_cell.length_a   1.000
_cell.length_b   1.000
_cell.length_c   1.000
_cell.angle_alpha   90.00
_cell.angle_beta   90.00
_cell.angle_gamma   90.00
#
_symmetry.space_group_name_H-M   'P 1'
#
loop_
_entity.id
_entity.type
_entity.pdbx_description
1 polymer ?
#
loop_
_entity_poly.entity_id
_entity_poly.type
_entity_poly.pdbx_seq_one_letter_code
_entity_poly.pdbx_strand_id
1 'polypeptide(L)' 'MVEKSTKRALRRHHLARVKRARRFYFCGDLSLEGNAVGKLAHTATPCSCFMCGNPRRYFLELTIQERRLFQNVDED' A
#
# COMPACT_ATOMS: atom_id res chain seq x y z
N MET A 1 13.71 5.09 32.70
CA MET A 1 14.03 4.48 31.39
C MET A 1 13.10 5.07 30.35
N VAL A 2 13.61 5.81 29.36
CA VAL A 2 12.76 6.41 28.31
C VAL A 2 12.49 5.33 27.25
N GLU A 3 11.22 5.03 27.01
CA GLU A 3 10.79 4.09 25.97
C GLU A 3 11.26 4.59 24.60
N LYS A 4 12.00 3.73 23.87
CA LYS A 4 12.52 4.10 22.54
C LYS A 4 11.39 4.09 21.54
N SER A 5 11.16 5.23 20.88
CA SER A 5 10.12 5.36 19.87
C SER A 5 10.35 4.42 18.68
N THR A 6 9.45 3.44 18.52
CA THR A 6 9.44 2.49 17.39
C THR A 6 8.99 3.11 16.06
N LYS A 7 8.51 4.37 16.08
CA LYS A 7 7.99 5.09 14.91
C LYS A 7 8.97 5.11 13.74
N ARG A 8 10.27 5.28 14.00
CA ARG A 8 11.31 5.27 12.96
C ARG A 8 11.45 3.89 12.31
N ALA A 9 11.48 2.83 13.12
CA ALA A 9 11.58 1.46 12.63
C ALA A 9 10.34 1.10 11.78
N LEU A 10 9.15 1.46 12.26
CA LEU A 10 7.89 1.24 11.56
C LEU A 10 7.85 1.92 10.19
N ARG A 11 8.29 3.19 10.09
CA ARG A 11 8.39 3.89 8.81
C ARG A 11 9.33 3.19 7.82
N ARG A 12 10.49 2.70 8.30
CA ARG A 12 11.45 1.96 7.46
C ARG A 12 10.85 0.64 6.97
N HIS A 13 10.17 -0.08 7.85
CA HIS A 13 9.49 -1.32 7.50
C HIS A 13 8.41 -1.10 6.42
N HIS A 14 7.54 -0.10 6.59
CA HIS A 14 6.52 0.23 5.59
C HIS A 14 7.13 0.64 4.25
N LEU A 15 8.17 1.46 4.27
CA LEU A 15 8.86 1.89 3.06
C LEU A 15 9.54 0.72 2.33
N ALA A 16 10.15 -0.22 3.07
CA ALA A 16 10.71 -1.44 2.48
C ALA A 16 9.63 -2.30 1.80
N ARG A 17 8.47 -2.48 2.45
CA ARG A 17 7.32 -3.19 1.89
C ARG A 17 6.82 -2.54 0.60
N VAL A 18 6.67 -1.21 0.59
CA VAL A 18 6.21 -0.47 -0.60
C VAL A 18 7.23 -0.57 -1.74
N LYS A 19 8.53 -0.39 -1.47
CA LYS A 19 9.59 -0.55 -2.48
C LYS A 19 9.59 -1.95 -3.10
N ARG A 20 9.39 -3.00 -2.29
CA ARG A 20 9.28 -4.38 -2.78
C ARG A 20 8.08 -4.57 -3.70
N ALA A 21 6.90 -4.05 -3.31
CA ALA A 21 5.69 -4.15 -4.12
C ALA A 21 5.75 -3.33 -5.42
N ARG A 22 6.54 -2.24 -5.43
CA ARG A 22 6.67 -1.30 -6.55
C ARG A 22 7.89 -1.55 -7.43
N ARG A 23 8.63 -2.64 -7.22
CA ARG A 23 9.76 -3.01 -8.08
C ARG A 23 9.31 -3.20 -9.52
N PHE A 24 8.26 -3.99 -9.71
CA PHE A 24 7.63 -4.19 -11.00
C PHE A 24 6.44 -3.24 -11.10
N TYR A 25 6.51 -2.28 -12.00
CA TYR A 25 5.46 -1.28 -12.17
C TYR A 25 5.28 -0.98 -13.66
N PHE A 26 4.01 -0.96 -14.12
CA PHE A 26 3.65 -0.81 -15.55
C PHE A 26 4.54 -1.63 -16.50
N CYS A 27 4.66 -2.94 -16.23
CA CYS A 27 5.45 -3.89 -17.02
C CYS A 27 6.96 -3.64 -17.09
N GLY A 28 7.52 -2.73 -16.27
CA GLY A 28 8.96 -2.49 -16.15
C GLY A 28 9.54 -2.93 -14.81
N ASP A 29 10.81 -3.36 -14.81
CA ASP A 29 11.60 -3.54 -13.58
C ASP A 29 12.34 -2.24 -13.24
N LEU A 30 11.77 -1.48 -12.30
CA LEU A 30 12.32 -0.19 -11.87
C LEU A 30 13.61 -0.33 -11.05
N SER A 31 14.03 -1.54 -10.66
CA SER A 31 15.31 -1.75 -9.97
C SER A 31 16.51 -1.49 -10.88
N LEU A 32 16.31 -1.60 -12.21
CA LEU A 32 17.33 -1.33 -13.21
C LEU A 32 17.62 0.17 -13.36
N GLU A 33 16.65 1.01 -13.01
CA GLU A 33 16.70 2.48 -13.14
C GLU A 33 17.14 3.17 -11.84
N GLY A 34 18.05 2.54 -11.09
CA GLY A 34 18.68 3.11 -9.90
C GLY A 34 17.70 3.55 -8.81
N ASN A 35 17.42 4.86 -8.73
CA ASN A 35 16.56 5.43 -7.69
C ASN A 35 15.06 5.49 -8.02
N ALA A 36 14.63 4.95 -9.17
CA ALA A 36 13.24 4.98 -9.62
C ALA A 36 12.25 4.36 -8.61
N VAL A 37 12.57 3.21 -8.02
CA VAL A 37 11.74 2.57 -6.98
C VAL A 37 11.56 3.47 -5.76
N GLY A 38 12.62 4.19 -5.38
CA GLY A 38 12.59 5.13 -4.26
C GLY A 38 11.68 6.33 -4.55
N LYS A 39 11.84 6.93 -5.73
CA LYS A 39 10.98 8.04 -6.19
C LYS A 39 9.52 7.62 -6.19
N LEU A 40 9.21 6.49 -6.85
CA LEU A 40 7.85 5.96 -6.93
C LEU A 40 7.25 5.65 -5.56
N ALA A 41 8.03 5.08 -4.62
CA ALA A 41 7.54 4.80 -3.28
C ALA A 41 7.10 6.07 -2.51
N HIS A 42 7.65 7.24 -2.85
CA HIS A 42 7.30 8.53 -2.23
C HIS A 42 6.27 9.34 -3.02
N THR A 43 6.22 9.21 -4.34
CA THR A 43 5.32 9.99 -5.22
C THR A 43 4.07 9.25 -5.64
N ALA A 44 4.03 7.91 -5.53
CA ALA A 44 2.85 7.14 -5.85
C ALA A 44 1.69 7.59 -4.98
N THR A 45 0.67 8.16 -5.60
CA THR A 45 -0.54 8.56 -4.90
C THR A 45 -1.14 7.33 -4.22
N PRO A 46 -1.36 7.35 -2.90
CA PRO A 46 -2.16 6.31 -2.27
C PRO A 46 -3.49 6.28 -3.00
N CYS A 47 -3.93 5.08 -3.41
CA CYS A 47 -5.17 4.85 -4.14
C CYS A 47 -6.32 5.62 -3.47
N SER A 48 -6.62 6.78 -4.03
CA SER A 48 -7.59 7.73 -3.49
C SER A 48 -8.15 8.62 -4.59
N CYS A 49 -7.82 8.33 -5.86
CA CYS A 49 -8.45 8.98 -7.00
C CYS A 49 -9.91 8.50 -7.13
N PHE A 50 -10.79 9.31 -7.68
CA PHE A 50 -12.21 8.93 -7.85
C PHE A 50 -12.38 7.65 -8.68
N MET A 51 -11.50 7.41 -9.67
CA MET A 51 -11.48 6.17 -10.48
C MET A 51 -10.92 4.98 -9.71
N CYS A 52 -10.04 5.23 -8.75
CA CYS A 52 -9.38 4.21 -7.93
C CYS A 52 -10.25 3.85 -6.71
N GLY A 53 -11.16 4.76 -6.33
CA GLY A 53 -12.36 4.50 -5.55
C GLY A 53 -12.09 3.85 -4.20
N ASN A 54 -11.48 4.58 -3.26
CA ASN A 54 -11.57 4.15 -1.86
C ASN A 54 -13.05 4.26 -1.45
N PRO A 55 -13.80 3.14 -1.29
CA PRO A 55 -15.24 3.20 -1.11
C PRO A 55 -15.62 3.93 0.18
N ARG A 56 -14.76 3.86 1.21
CA ARG A 56 -14.96 4.60 2.45
C ARG A 56 -14.96 6.11 2.27
N ARG A 57 -14.17 6.64 1.32
CA ARG A 57 -14.03 8.09 1.11
C ARG A 57 -15.15 8.67 0.25
N TYR A 58 -15.63 7.90 -0.73
CA TYR A 58 -16.52 8.41 -1.76
C TYR A 58 -17.96 7.91 -1.65
N PHE A 59 -18.16 6.69 -1.14
CA PHE A 59 -19.46 6.03 -1.05
C PHE A 59 -19.86 5.69 0.39
N LEU A 60 -18.97 5.93 1.36
CA LEU A 60 -19.12 5.51 2.77
C LEU A 60 -19.33 3.99 2.93
N GLU A 61 -18.85 3.20 1.97
CA GLU A 61 -18.96 1.74 1.95
C GLU A 61 -17.68 1.06 2.44
N LEU A 62 -17.78 -0.22 2.79
CA LEU A 62 -16.64 -1.07 3.09
C LEU A 62 -15.71 -1.22 1.87
N THR A 63 -14.41 -1.29 2.12
CA THR A 63 -13.42 -1.65 1.09
C THR A 63 -13.57 -3.13 0.69
N ILE A 64 -13.06 -3.52 -0.49
CA ILE A 64 -13.09 -4.93 -0.92
C ILE A 64 -12.37 -5.87 0.06
N GLN A 65 -11.34 -5.38 0.74
CA GLN A 65 -10.60 -6.15 1.75
C GLN A 65 -11.45 -6.42 2.98
N GLU A 66 -12.22 -5.43 3.42
CA GLU A 66 -13.15 -5.57 4.54
C GLU A 66 -14.34 -6.44 4.17
N ARG A 67 -14.87 -6.34 2.95
CA ARG A 67 -15.91 -7.26 2.48
C ARG A 67 -15.44 -8.71 2.49
N ARG A 68 -14.21 -8.97 2.03
CA ARG A 68 -13.61 -10.32 2.07
C ARG A 68 -13.47 -10.89 3.49
N LEU A 69 -13.32 -10.04 4.51
CA LEU A 69 -13.28 -10.49 5.90
C LEU A 69 -14.62 -11.09 6.36
N PHE A 70 -15.73 -10.58 5.81
CA PHE A 70 -17.08 -11.04 6.14
C PHE A 70 -17.64 -12.05 5.13
N GLN A 71 -16.84 -12.49 4.15
CA GLN A 71 -17.25 -13.57 3.26
C GLN A 71 -17.18 -14.89 4.03
N ASN A 72 -18.32 -15.55 4.23
CA ASN A 72 -18.36 -16.94 4.69
C ASN A 72 -17.81 -17.81 3.56
N VAL A 73 -16.69 -18.48 3.80
CA VAL A 73 -16.03 -19.34 2.79
C VAL A 73 -16.58 -20.78 2.84
N ASP A 74 -17.46 -21.08 3.80
CA ASP A 74 -17.89 -22.44 4.16
C ASP A 74 -19.37 -22.75 3.79
N GLU A 75 -19.96 -22.06 2.82
CA GLU A 75 -21.23 -22.51 2.21
C GLU A 75 -20.95 -23.18 0.86
N ASP A 76 -20.45 -24.43 0.93
CA ASP A 76 -20.69 -25.55 0.00
C ASP A 76 -20.02 -26.84 0.54
#